data_AF-A0A9N8D7C4-F1
#
_entry.id   AF-A0A9N8D7C4-F1
#
_cell.length_a   1.000
_cell.length_b   1.000
_cell.length_c   1.000
_cell.angle_alpha   90.00
_cell.angle_beta   90.00
_cell.angle_gamma   90.00
#
_symmetry.space_group_name_H-M   'P 1'
#
loop_
_entity.id
_entity.type
_entity.pdbx_description
1 polymer ?
#
loop_
_entity_poly.entity_id
_entity_poly.type
_entity_poly.pdbx_seq_one_letter_code
_entity_poly.pdbx_strand_id
1 'polypeptide(L)'
;MMLPNGSNADSSYGTVVDPSANGNRNRRDDSKPSCGSTSRDSNEKLLELIKNKTLVLIGLFLFMSATVAVCNGRKSASPSVLLRSPLQNTDTTTLYGTKHGTSTAAIVDGFLTSDIGQILRWYCAPDSWNPIEGRREGRGGSWSVDDASKSLIMAPPAKKDNWRKTYYEPVLIKDDGPFLYATLTDDKYYTVETTLQLTAVRQFDQAGIMIRLGPEHWLKTGIEVVDNRPRLSCVVTNVFSDWSTQAWSNYTVDQGDESLKGSGATVVTVHCQIRVHCRGDSFVVEAKMPTPSGSFEWQFIRIAHLAKSSGGFSSFAKQDPTLEDGAPTDGTLWAGVFAASPEDQQGGYVTFTSFTIQVGSHFEHNADGNQDTR
;
A
#
# COMPACT_ATOMS: atom_id res chain seq x y z
N MET A 1 -45.50 43.79 32.07
CA MET A 1 -45.75 44.31 33.43
C MET A 1 -44.48 44.07 34.23
N MET A 2 -43.82 45.14 34.72
CA MET A 2 -42.60 45.15 35.55
C MET A 2 -41.27 44.51 35.02
N LEU A 3 -40.17 45.20 35.31
CA LEU A 3 -38.74 44.83 35.22
C LEU A 3 -38.23 44.48 36.68
N PRO A 4 -36.92 44.35 37.08
CA PRO A 4 -35.65 44.68 36.39
C PRO A 4 -34.34 43.87 36.72
N ASN A 5 -33.22 44.31 36.10
CA ASN A 5 -31.78 44.21 36.48
C ASN A 5 -31.08 42.82 36.50
N GLY A 6 -29.82 42.62 36.07
CA GLY A 6 -28.73 43.47 35.50
C GLY A 6 -27.56 42.55 35.01
N SER A 7 -26.30 42.96 34.71
CA SER A 7 -25.61 44.26 34.55
C SER A 7 -24.14 44.07 34.08
N ASN A 8 -23.63 44.94 33.18
CA ASN A 8 -22.22 45.12 32.72
C ASN A 8 -21.58 43.96 31.88
N ALA A 9 -20.95 44.13 30.70
CA ALA A 9 -20.00 45.13 30.17
C ALA A 9 -18.61 45.07 30.86
N ASP A 10 -17.45 45.13 30.19
CA ASP A 10 -17.11 45.65 28.85
C ASP A 10 -15.75 45.09 28.35
N SER A 11 -15.44 45.20 27.05
CA SER A 11 -14.10 45.53 26.49
C SER A 11 -14.02 45.27 24.97
N SER A 12 -13.66 46.31 24.21
CA SER A 12 -13.45 46.23 22.76
C SER A 12 -12.35 47.20 22.30
N TYR A 13 -11.51 46.74 21.34
CA TYR A 13 -10.73 47.49 20.33
C TYR A 13 -9.96 48.80 20.67
N GLY A 14 -8.74 48.94 20.09
CA GLY A 14 -8.35 50.21 19.44
C GLY A 14 -6.95 50.82 19.63
N THR A 15 -5.96 50.35 18.85
CA THR A 15 -5.01 51.15 18.02
C THR A 15 -4.17 52.36 18.54
N VAL A 16 -2.84 52.20 18.42
CA VAL A 16 -1.83 53.12 17.79
C VAL A 16 -1.33 54.39 18.55
N VAL A 17 0.02 54.59 18.58
CA VAL A 17 0.85 55.76 18.17
C VAL A 17 2.25 55.69 18.83
N ASP A 18 3.32 56.03 18.08
CA ASP A 18 4.74 56.13 18.49
C ASP A 18 5.17 57.58 18.83
N PRO A 19 6.19 57.82 19.69
CA PRO A 19 7.23 58.78 19.28
C PRO A 19 8.69 58.51 19.75
N SER A 20 9.57 58.31 18.78
CA SER A 20 10.92 58.92 18.60
C SER A 20 11.83 59.39 19.77
N ALA A 21 13.07 58.89 19.73
CA ALA A 21 14.37 59.62 19.76
C ALA A 21 15.03 60.14 21.06
N ASN A 22 16.07 59.41 21.50
CA ASN A 22 17.41 59.90 21.89
C ASN A 22 18.35 58.68 22.05
N GLY A 23 19.65 58.66 21.74
CA GLY A 23 20.52 59.73 21.27
C GLY A 23 21.91 59.69 21.93
N ASN A 24 22.79 58.72 21.59
CA ASN A 24 24.23 58.89 21.86
C ASN A 24 25.15 58.12 20.88
N ARG A 25 26.36 58.65 20.66
CA ARG A 25 27.32 58.20 19.65
C ARG A 25 28.54 57.54 20.33
N ASN A 26 29.17 56.58 19.65
CA ASN A 26 30.63 56.51 19.59
C ASN A 26 31.10 55.92 18.24
N ARG A 27 32.29 56.30 17.79
CA ARG A 27 32.89 56.01 16.48
C ARG A 27 34.16 55.14 16.63
N ARG A 28 34.63 54.62 15.48
CA ARG A 28 35.93 53.97 15.19
C ARG A 28 35.93 52.44 15.36
N ASP A 29 36.56 51.63 14.50
CA ASP A 29 37.44 51.92 13.34
C ASP A 29 37.15 51.04 12.11
N ASP A 30 37.67 51.45 10.95
CA ASP A 30 37.53 50.78 9.65
C ASP A 30 38.37 49.51 9.50
N SER A 31 37.80 48.45 8.90
CA SER A 31 38.58 47.53 8.05
C SER A 31 37.69 46.85 6.98
N LYS A 32 38.09 46.98 5.71
CA LYS A 32 37.47 46.27 4.58
C LYS A 32 38.11 44.89 4.39
N PRO A 33 37.36 43.82 4.10
CA PRO A 33 37.91 42.64 3.45
C PRO A 33 37.99 42.84 1.93
N SER A 34 39.09 42.43 1.33
CA SER A 34 39.31 42.45 -0.13
C SER A 34 38.66 41.23 -0.81
N CYS A 35 38.14 41.43 -2.02
CA CYS A 35 37.68 40.33 -2.87
C CYS A 35 38.90 39.59 -3.46
N GLY A 36 38.97 38.28 -3.28
CA GLY A 36 40.06 37.41 -3.75
C GLY A 36 39.53 36.15 -4.42
N SER A 37 40.15 35.76 -5.54
CA SER A 37 39.69 34.73 -6.47
C SER A 37 39.75 33.28 -5.94
N THR A 38 38.62 32.56 -5.97
CA THR A 38 38.57 31.09 -5.70
C THR A 38 37.62 30.30 -6.62
N SER A 39 37.05 30.90 -7.67
CA SER A 39 35.99 30.27 -8.50
C SER A 39 36.47 29.53 -9.77
N ARG A 40 37.77 29.56 -10.11
CA ARG A 40 38.31 28.86 -11.31
C ARG A 40 38.81 27.44 -11.01
N ASP A 41 39.69 27.25 -10.03
CA ASP A 41 40.29 25.95 -9.71
C ASP A 41 39.27 24.87 -9.32
N SER A 42 38.16 25.26 -8.71
CA SER A 42 37.07 24.36 -8.31
C SER A 42 36.33 23.76 -9.52
N ASN A 43 36.28 24.48 -10.65
CA ASN A 43 35.58 24.05 -11.86
C ASN A 43 36.43 23.14 -12.75
N GLU A 44 37.74 23.35 -12.82
CA GLU A 44 38.62 22.46 -13.61
C GLU A 44 38.73 21.06 -12.99
N LYS A 45 38.81 20.96 -11.65
CA LYS A 45 38.79 19.68 -10.93
C LYS A 45 37.48 18.90 -11.12
N LEU A 46 36.34 19.60 -11.29
CA LEU A 46 35.06 18.96 -11.57
C LEU A 46 35.01 18.36 -13.00
N LEU A 47 35.59 19.07 -13.97
CA LEU A 47 35.64 18.65 -15.37
C LEU A 47 36.58 17.46 -15.61
N GLU A 48 37.69 17.35 -14.87
CA GLU A 48 38.56 16.16 -14.90
C GLU A 48 37.85 14.91 -14.33
N LEU A 49 37.11 15.07 -13.24
CA LEU A 49 36.39 13.97 -12.59
C LEU A 49 35.26 13.41 -13.48
N ILE A 50 34.63 14.27 -14.28
CA ILE A 50 33.62 13.87 -15.28
C ILE A 50 34.27 13.11 -16.44
N LYS A 51 35.39 13.61 -17.00
CA LYS A 51 36.10 12.95 -18.11
C LYS A 51 36.57 11.54 -17.76
N ASN A 52 37.11 11.33 -16.56
CA ASN A 52 37.57 10.00 -16.13
C ASN A 52 36.43 8.99 -15.90
N LYS A 53 35.20 9.43 -15.57
CA LYS A 53 34.05 8.52 -15.46
C LYS A 53 33.46 8.11 -16.82
N THR A 54 33.54 8.98 -17.83
CA THR A 54 33.07 8.65 -19.19
C THR A 54 33.92 7.58 -19.87
N LEU A 55 35.25 7.55 -19.66
CA LEU A 55 36.10 6.50 -20.25
C LEU A 55 35.81 5.09 -19.70
N VAL A 56 35.41 4.96 -18.42
CA VAL A 56 35.09 3.66 -17.82
C VAL A 56 33.81 3.06 -18.39
N LEU A 57 32.82 3.89 -18.76
CA LEU A 57 31.57 3.40 -19.40
C LEU A 57 31.76 2.96 -20.85
N ILE A 58 32.70 3.56 -21.59
CA ILE A 58 32.96 3.19 -22.99
C ILE A 58 33.77 1.88 -23.08
N GLY A 59 34.58 1.56 -22.07
CA GLY A 59 35.33 0.30 -21.99
C GLY A 59 34.48 -0.96 -21.76
N LEU A 60 33.23 -0.82 -21.29
CA LEU A 60 32.36 -1.96 -20.95
C LEU A 60 31.38 -2.37 -22.08
N PHE A 61 31.33 -1.62 -23.19
CA PHE A 61 30.39 -1.84 -24.30
C PHE A 61 30.99 -2.54 -25.53
N LEU A 62 32.24 -3.04 -25.44
CA LEU A 62 32.97 -3.66 -26.57
C LEU A 62 33.30 -5.15 -26.39
N PHE A 63 32.74 -5.82 -25.38
CA PHE A 63 33.02 -7.24 -25.11
C PHE A 63 31.75 -8.12 -25.01
N MET A 64 30.88 -8.08 -26.02
CA MET A 64 30.00 -9.23 -26.33
C MET A 64 29.45 -9.21 -27.77
N SER A 65 30.31 -9.42 -28.77
CA SER A 65 29.88 -9.84 -30.11
C SER A 65 30.98 -10.64 -30.82
N ALA A 66 31.01 -11.95 -30.58
CA ALA A 66 31.53 -12.99 -31.49
C ALA A 66 31.62 -14.35 -30.76
N THR A 67 30.61 -15.22 -30.93
CA THR A 67 30.81 -16.66 -31.16
C THR A 67 29.59 -17.21 -31.90
N VAL A 68 29.67 -17.25 -33.23
CA VAL A 68 28.83 -18.15 -34.03
C VAL A 68 29.58 -19.47 -34.13
N ALA A 69 29.04 -20.53 -33.53
CA ALA A 69 29.57 -21.88 -33.67
C ALA A 69 28.46 -22.83 -34.11
N VAL A 70 28.58 -23.34 -35.33
CA VAL A 70 27.68 -24.34 -35.92
C VAL A 70 27.92 -25.69 -35.28
N CYS A 71 26.87 -26.36 -34.78
CA CYS A 71 26.87 -27.79 -34.52
C CYS A 71 25.52 -28.42 -34.93
N ASN A 72 25.60 -29.44 -35.77
CA ASN A 72 24.45 -30.10 -36.43
C ASN A 72 24.06 -31.40 -35.71
N GLY A 73 22.75 -31.64 -35.55
CA GLY A 73 22.15 -32.97 -35.29
C GLY A 73 22.15 -33.42 -33.82
N ARG A 74 21.04 -33.90 -33.26
CA ARG A 74 20.09 -34.89 -33.81
C ARG A 74 18.67 -34.70 -33.27
N LYS A 75 17.69 -35.23 -34.01
CA LYS A 75 16.28 -35.34 -33.62
C LYS A 75 16.08 -36.41 -32.53
N SER A 76 15.26 -36.10 -31.53
CA SER A 76 14.28 -37.04 -30.98
C SER A 76 13.01 -36.27 -30.66
N ALA A 77 11.85 -36.87 -30.94
CA ALA A 77 10.55 -36.25 -30.76
C ALA A 77 9.67 -37.17 -29.90
N SER A 78 8.94 -36.59 -28.97
CA SER A 78 7.81 -37.19 -28.23
C SER A 78 6.99 -36.06 -27.58
N PRO A 79 5.69 -36.27 -27.31
CA PRO A 79 4.70 -35.40 -27.95
C PRO A 79 4.09 -34.32 -27.06
N SER A 80 3.69 -33.23 -27.72
CA SER A 80 2.88 -32.16 -27.15
C SER A 80 1.46 -32.64 -26.84
N VAL A 81 1.07 -32.62 -25.56
CA VAL A 81 -0.33 -32.86 -25.15
C VAL A 81 -1.11 -31.54 -25.26
N LEU A 82 -1.84 -31.39 -26.36
CA LEU A 82 -2.82 -30.32 -26.56
C LEU A 82 -4.08 -30.61 -25.73
N LEU A 83 -4.06 -30.24 -24.45
CA LEU A 83 -5.26 -30.24 -23.61
C LEU A 83 -6.10 -29.00 -23.93
N ARG A 84 -7.21 -29.22 -24.63
CA ARG A 84 -8.22 -28.19 -24.90
C ARG A 84 -8.87 -27.76 -23.59
N SER A 85 -9.06 -26.46 -23.42
CA SER A 85 -9.86 -25.88 -22.36
C SER A 85 -11.33 -26.33 -22.44
N PRO A 86 -11.95 -26.77 -21.34
CA PRO A 86 -13.40 -26.80 -21.20
C PRO A 86 -13.89 -25.42 -20.76
N LEU A 87 -14.74 -24.79 -21.58
CA LEU A 87 -15.64 -23.75 -21.12
C LEU A 87 -16.64 -24.38 -20.14
N GLN A 88 -16.61 -24.00 -18.87
CA GLN A 88 -17.68 -24.28 -17.92
C GLN A 88 -18.00 -23.03 -17.11
N ASN A 89 -19.25 -22.59 -17.20
CA ASN A 89 -19.86 -21.71 -16.20
C ASN A 89 -19.71 -22.36 -14.83
N THR A 90 -19.22 -21.59 -13.85
CA THR A 90 -19.31 -21.94 -12.43
C THR A 90 -20.23 -20.94 -11.76
N ASP A 91 -21.48 -21.36 -11.51
CA ASP A 91 -22.38 -20.63 -10.62
C ASP A 91 -21.70 -20.48 -9.24
N THR A 92 -21.77 -19.29 -8.65
CA THR A 92 -21.18 -19.01 -7.34
C THR A 92 -21.96 -19.74 -6.24
N THR A 93 -21.45 -20.89 -5.81
CA THR A 93 -21.98 -21.66 -4.68
C THR A 93 -21.95 -20.83 -3.40
N THR A 94 -23.12 -20.40 -2.92
CA THR A 94 -23.24 -19.70 -1.64
C THR A 94 -23.25 -20.72 -0.50
N LEU A 95 -22.28 -20.65 0.42
CA LEU A 95 -22.22 -21.51 1.60
C LEU A 95 -23.10 -20.94 2.73
N TYR A 96 -24.07 -21.74 3.20
CA TYR A 96 -25.02 -21.31 4.23
C TYR A 96 -24.53 -21.64 5.65
N GLY A 97 -24.19 -20.60 6.41
CA GLY A 97 -24.03 -20.68 7.87
C GLY A 97 -25.23 -20.04 8.60
N THR A 98 -26.15 -20.84 9.13
CA THR A 98 -27.32 -20.30 9.84
C THR A 98 -27.02 -19.91 11.29
N LYS A 99 -27.12 -18.62 11.60
CA LYS A 99 -27.47 -18.10 12.94
C LYS A 99 -28.61 -17.08 12.82
N HIS A 100 -29.45 -17.04 13.84
CA HIS A 100 -30.72 -16.29 13.81
C HIS A 100 -30.51 -14.76 13.76
N GLY A 101 -31.32 -14.08 12.94
CA GLY A 101 -31.46 -12.62 12.88
C GLY A 101 -30.79 -11.99 11.64
N THR A 102 -31.61 -11.70 10.62
CA THR A 102 -31.26 -10.88 9.43
C THR A 102 -29.85 -11.16 8.85
N SER A 103 -29.62 -12.40 8.40
CA SER A 103 -28.38 -12.77 7.73
C SER A 103 -28.39 -12.28 6.28
N THR A 104 -27.68 -11.18 6.01
CA THR A 104 -27.08 -10.95 4.69
C THR A 104 -26.00 -12.01 4.47
N ALA A 105 -26.12 -12.79 3.41
CA ALA A 105 -25.18 -13.88 3.16
C ALA A 105 -23.76 -13.35 2.94
N ALA A 106 -22.81 -13.89 3.71
CA ALA A 106 -21.39 -13.68 3.49
C ALA A 106 -20.92 -14.52 2.28
N ILE A 107 -20.19 -13.89 1.36
CA ILE A 107 -19.50 -14.57 0.25
C ILE A 107 -18.21 -15.20 0.75
N VAL A 108 -17.53 -14.51 1.67
CA VAL A 108 -16.39 -15.02 2.43
C VAL A 108 -16.67 -14.78 3.91
N ASP A 109 -16.51 -15.83 4.72
CA ASP A 109 -16.61 -15.77 6.17
C ASP A 109 -15.38 -16.49 6.76
N GLY A 110 -14.36 -15.72 7.13
CA GLY A 110 -13.10 -16.19 7.67
C GLY A 110 -12.25 -17.05 6.73
N PHE A 111 -11.22 -17.67 7.32
CA PHE A 111 -10.40 -18.72 6.68
C PHE A 111 -10.80 -20.08 7.27
N LEU A 112 -12.06 -20.48 7.04
CA LEU A 112 -12.68 -21.62 7.72
C LEU A 112 -12.08 -22.99 7.37
N THR A 113 -11.40 -23.09 6.23
CA THR A 113 -10.75 -24.30 5.73
C THR A 113 -9.38 -23.97 5.14
N SER A 114 -8.44 -24.89 5.26
CA SER A 114 -7.15 -24.85 4.54
C SER A 114 -7.31 -24.82 3.00
N ASP A 115 -8.41 -25.36 2.46
CA ASP A 115 -8.81 -25.16 1.06
C ASP A 115 -9.54 -23.82 0.86
N ILE A 116 -8.78 -22.73 0.84
CA ILE A 116 -9.29 -21.40 0.47
C ILE A 116 -9.51 -21.24 -1.05
N GLY A 117 -9.00 -22.17 -1.86
CA GLY A 117 -8.87 -22.04 -3.32
C GLY A 117 -10.19 -22.10 -4.10
N GLN A 118 -11.28 -22.50 -3.46
CA GLN A 118 -12.61 -22.53 -4.09
C GLN A 118 -13.21 -21.14 -4.30
N ILE A 119 -12.90 -20.18 -3.42
CA ILE A 119 -13.48 -18.82 -3.42
C ILE A 119 -12.38 -17.75 -3.58
N LEU A 120 -11.22 -17.96 -2.95
CA LEU A 120 -10.12 -17.01 -2.95
C LEU A 120 -9.02 -17.42 -3.94
N ARG A 121 -8.44 -16.43 -4.61
CA ARG A 121 -7.35 -16.59 -5.56
C ARG A 121 -6.20 -15.65 -5.23
N TRP A 122 -4.98 -16.08 -5.51
CA TRP A 122 -3.81 -15.24 -5.37
C TRP A 122 -3.56 -14.44 -6.65
N TYR A 123 -3.32 -13.15 -6.49
CA TYR A 123 -2.49 -12.35 -7.37
C TYR A 123 -1.10 -12.27 -6.71
N CYS A 124 -0.05 -12.69 -7.44
CA CYS A 124 1.34 -12.73 -6.95
C CYS A 124 1.51 -13.46 -5.60
N ALA A 125 1.12 -14.75 -5.53
CA ALA A 125 1.18 -15.54 -4.29
C ALA A 125 2.57 -15.45 -3.60
N PRO A 126 2.66 -15.33 -2.25
CA PRO A 126 3.92 -15.05 -1.57
C PRO A 126 5.05 -16.04 -1.88
N ASP A 127 4.71 -17.32 -2.08
CA ASP A 127 5.61 -18.44 -2.35
C ASP A 127 5.81 -18.74 -3.85
N SER A 128 5.13 -18.03 -4.75
CA SER A 128 5.23 -18.26 -6.21
C SER A 128 6.49 -17.70 -6.87
N TRP A 129 7.29 -16.91 -6.15
CA TRP A 129 8.46 -16.21 -6.69
C TRP A 129 9.68 -17.11 -6.79
N ASN A 130 10.28 -17.21 -7.98
CA ASN A 130 11.54 -17.91 -8.22
C ASN A 130 12.74 -16.97 -7.93
N PRO A 131 13.48 -17.11 -6.82
CA PRO A 131 14.47 -16.12 -6.45
C PRO A 131 15.78 -16.30 -7.23
N ILE A 132 16.25 -15.23 -7.86
CA ILE A 132 17.52 -15.24 -8.60
C ILE A 132 18.68 -15.30 -7.60
N GLU A 133 19.67 -16.15 -7.87
CA GLU A 133 20.89 -16.25 -7.05
C GLU A 133 21.63 -14.89 -6.96
N GLY A 134 22.13 -14.54 -5.77
CA GLY A 134 22.75 -13.25 -5.50
C GLY A 134 21.81 -12.04 -5.43
N ARG A 135 20.52 -12.17 -5.81
CA ARG A 135 19.50 -11.12 -5.65
C ARG A 135 18.58 -11.40 -4.48
N ARG A 136 18.11 -10.36 -3.80
CA ARG A 136 17.17 -10.48 -2.65
C ARG A 136 15.69 -10.44 -3.04
N GLU A 137 15.36 -9.87 -4.19
CA GLU A 137 13.98 -9.78 -4.70
C GLU A 137 13.30 -11.15 -4.82
N GLY A 138 12.02 -11.22 -4.41
CA GLY A 138 11.21 -12.44 -4.42
C GLY A 138 11.51 -13.43 -3.29
N ARG A 139 12.50 -13.18 -2.43
CA ARG A 139 12.86 -14.11 -1.34
C ARG A 139 11.95 -13.99 -0.12
N GLY A 140 11.81 -15.12 0.59
CA GLY A 140 11.27 -15.17 1.95
C GLY A 140 9.75 -15.06 2.05
N GLY A 141 9.04 -15.06 0.91
CA GLY A 141 7.59 -15.07 0.93
C GLY A 141 7.02 -16.45 1.23
N SER A 142 5.96 -16.48 2.02
CA SER A 142 5.21 -17.70 2.38
C SER A 142 3.81 -17.36 2.86
N TRP A 143 2.93 -18.36 2.89
CA TRP A 143 1.60 -18.25 3.48
C TRP A 143 1.13 -19.59 4.02
N SER A 144 0.20 -19.56 4.97
CA SER A 144 -0.50 -20.73 5.47
C SER A 144 -1.84 -20.33 6.08
N VAL A 145 -2.82 -21.24 6.01
CA VAL A 145 -4.06 -21.12 6.78
C VAL A 145 -3.93 -21.99 8.03
N ASP A 146 -4.14 -21.41 9.20
CA ASP A 146 -4.25 -22.15 10.45
C ASP A 146 -5.70 -22.55 10.70
N ASP A 147 -5.98 -23.84 10.50
CA ASP A 147 -7.29 -24.44 10.72
C ASP A 147 -7.77 -24.41 12.19
N ALA A 148 -6.90 -24.15 13.18
CA ALA A 148 -7.29 -24.01 14.58
C ALA A 148 -7.77 -22.59 14.91
N SER A 149 -7.03 -21.55 14.51
CA SER A 149 -7.40 -20.15 14.72
C SER A 149 -8.28 -19.53 13.63
N LYS A 150 -8.50 -20.26 12.52
CA LYS A 150 -9.21 -19.78 11.30
C LYS A 150 -8.61 -18.49 10.75
N SER A 151 -7.28 -18.45 10.72
CA SER A 151 -6.48 -17.30 10.32
C SER A 151 -5.62 -17.60 9.09
N LEU A 152 -5.31 -16.55 8.33
CA LEU A 152 -4.29 -16.57 7.28
C LEU A 152 -3.02 -15.93 7.83
N ILE A 153 -1.93 -16.68 7.84
CA ILE A 153 -0.59 -16.16 8.14
C ILE A 153 0.11 -15.92 6.80
N MET A 154 0.70 -14.73 6.61
CA MET A 154 1.35 -14.32 5.37
C MET A 154 2.67 -13.60 5.67
N ALA A 155 3.77 -14.08 5.11
CA ALA A 155 5.04 -13.36 5.03
C ALA A 155 5.19 -12.84 3.58
N PRO A 156 5.19 -11.52 3.33
CA PRO A 156 5.38 -11.01 1.97
C PRO A 156 6.82 -11.23 1.46
N PRO A 157 7.03 -11.55 0.17
CA PRO A 157 8.35 -11.68 -0.42
C PRO A 157 9.03 -10.31 -0.57
N ALA A 158 10.37 -10.30 -0.48
CA ALA A 158 11.17 -9.08 -0.53
C ALA A 158 11.06 -8.32 -1.86
N LYS A 159 11.11 -6.99 -1.78
CA LYS A 159 11.03 -6.01 -2.90
C LYS A 159 9.71 -6.01 -3.66
N LYS A 160 8.62 -6.50 -3.06
CA LYS A 160 7.29 -6.58 -3.70
C LYS A 160 6.32 -5.55 -3.12
N ASP A 161 5.59 -4.85 -3.99
CA ASP A 161 4.72 -3.73 -3.64
C ASP A 161 3.68 -3.45 -4.74
N ASN A 162 2.75 -2.54 -4.45
CA ASN A 162 1.85 -1.91 -5.41
C ASN A 162 1.97 -0.38 -5.30
N TRP A 163 2.51 0.28 -6.34
CA TRP A 163 2.68 1.74 -6.48
C TRP A 163 2.76 2.15 -7.96
N ARG A 164 2.20 3.29 -8.37
CA ARG A 164 2.31 3.80 -9.75
C ARG A 164 2.70 5.27 -9.83
N LYS A 165 3.86 5.53 -10.43
CA LYS A 165 4.32 6.75 -11.12
C LYS A 165 4.49 8.04 -10.28
N THR A 166 3.81 8.18 -9.14
CA THR A 166 3.80 9.44 -8.38
C THR A 166 5.12 9.67 -7.64
N TYR A 167 5.59 10.93 -7.70
CA TYR A 167 6.66 11.56 -6.91
C TYR A 167 8.10 11.00 -7.02
N TYR A 168 8.29 9.68 -7.11
CA TYR A 168 9.63 9.08 -7.05
C TYR A 168 10.39 9.11 -8.39
N GLU A 169 11.69 9.37 -8.31
CA GLU A 169 12.64 9.33 -9.43
C GLU A 169 13.75 8.29 -9.18
N PRO A 170 14.08 7.42 -10.17
CA PRO A 170 13.37 7.22 -11.43
C PRO A 170 11.92 6.74 -11.22
N VAL A 171 11.07 6.92 -12.23
CA VAL A 171 9.63 6.63 -12.17
C VAL A 171 9.38 5.22 -11.62
N LEU A 172 8.84 5.14 -10.40
CA LEU A 172 8.56 3.89 -9.72
C LEU A 172 7.22 3.31 -10.18
N ILE A 173 7.24 2.10 -10.70
CA ILE A 173 6.04 1.29 -10.96
C ILE A 173 6.25 -0.08 -10.33
N LYS A 174 5.32 -0.47 -9.47
CA LYS A 174 5.26 -1.75 -8.76
C LYS A 174 3.81 -2.22 -8.82
N ASP A 175 3.62 -3.47 -9.22
CA ASP A 175 2.30 -4.10 -9.39
C ASP A 175 2.42 -5.61 -9.10
N ASP A 176 3.30 -5.93 -8.13
CA ASP A 176 3.83 -7.26 -7.85
C ASP A 176 3.69 -7.68 -6.37
N GLY A 177 2.93 -6.91 -5.59
CA GLY A 177 2.63 -7.20 -4.19
C GLY A 177 1.56 -8.30 -4.02
N PRO A 178 1.78 -9.30 -3.14
CA PRO A 178 0.80 -10.37 -2.87
C PRO A 178 -0.58 -9.86 -2.44
N PHE A 179 -1.62 -10.42 -3.07
CA PHE A 179 -3.01 -10.09 -2.82
C PHE A 179 -3.88 -11.35 -2.95
N LEU A 180 -4.56 -11.73 -1.87
CA LEU A 180 -5.53 -12.83 -1.85
C LEU A 180 -6.94 -12.24 -1.95
N TYR A 181 -7.68 -12.59 -3.01
CA TYR A 181 -8.92 -11.92 -3.38
C TYR A 181 -10.06 -12.88 -3.72
N ALA A 182 -11.30 -12.44 -3.47
CA ALA A 182 -12.49 -12.97 -4.13
C ALA A 182 -12.81 -12.12 -5.37
N THR A 183 -13.40 -12.73 -6.39
CA THR A 183 -14.00 -12.00 -7.53
C THR A 183 -15.46 -11.69 -7.21
N LEU A 184 -15.83 -10.42 -7.29
CA LEU A 184 -17.15 -9.87 -7.02
C LEU A 184 -17.75 -9.28 -8.29
N THR A 185 -19.08 -9.28 -8.40
CA THR A 185 -19.84 -8.72 -9.53
C THR A 185 -20.23 -7.27 -9.24
N ASP A 186 -20.26 -6.39 -10.23
CA ASP A 186 -20.60 -4.97 -10.00
C ASP A 186 -22.10 -4.67 -9.91
N ASP A 187 -22.95 -5.70 -9.94
CA ASP A 187 -24.41 -5.62 -9.76
C ASP A 187 -24.84 -5.35 -8.31
N LYS A 188 -23.91 -5.46 -7.35
CA LYS A 188 -24.16 -5.41 -5.91
C LYS A 188 -23.21 -4.47 -5.20
N TYR A 189 -23.60 -4.15 -3.96
CA TYR A 189 -22.74 -3.46 -3.01
C TYR A 189 -22.19 -4.47 -2.00
N TYR A 190 -21.01 -4.19 -1.45
CA TYR A 190 -20.32 -5.10 -0.52
C TYR A 190 -19.68 -4.38 0.64
N THR A 191 -19.52 -5.11 1.74
CA THR A 191 -18.68 -4.71 2.87
C THR A 191 -17.56 -5.74 2.99
N VAL A 192 -16.31 -5.26 2.93
CA VAL A 192 -15.10 -6.06 3.09
C VAL A 192 -14.49 -5.68 4.43
N GLU A 193 -14.32 -6.61 5.36
CA GLU A 193 -13.78 -6.33 6.70
C GLU A 193 -12.69 -7.34 7.06
N THR A 194 -11.66 -6.92 7.79
CA THR A 194 -10.69 -7.83 8.39
C THR A 194 -10.15 -7.29 9.70
N THR A 195 -9.78 -8.19 10.61
CA THR A 195 -8.81 -7.92 11.67
C THR A 195 -7.43 -8.36 11.19
N LEU A 196 -6.39 -7.61 11.52
CA LEU A 196 -5.00 -7.97 11.24
C LEU A 196 -4.12 -7.73 12.45
N GLN A 197 -3.12 -8.60 12.62
CA GLN A 197 -1.94 -8.38 13.45
C GLN A 197 -0.71 -8.38 12.53
N LEU A 198 -0.10 -7.22 12.31
CA LEU A 198 1.13 -7.06 11.54
C LEU A 198 2.33 -7.02 12.50
N THR A 199 3.25 -7.97 12.36
CA THR A 199 4.60 -7.92 12.95
C THR A 199 5.54 -7.40 11.86
N ALA A 200 5.87 -6.11 11.90
CA ALA A 200 6.73 -5.45 10.91
C ALA A 200 8.17 -5.30 11.44
N VAL A 201 9.14 -5.49 10.55
CA VAL A 201 10.58 -5.47 10.86
C VAL A 201 11.32 -4.41 10.03
N ARG A 202 10.79 -4.05 8.85
CA ARG A 202 11.39 -3.13 7.89
C ARG A 202 10.55 -1.89 7.67
N GLN A 203 11.19 -0.88 7.08
CA GLN A 203 10.44 0.24 6.51
C GLN A 203 9.60 -0.24 5.32
N PHE A 204 8.40 0.32 5.21
CA PHE A 204 7.34 0.00 4.26
C PHE A 204 6.76 -1.42 4.33
N ASP A 205 7.09 -2.21 5.37
CA ASP A 205 6.29 -3.39 5.72
C ASP A 205 4.84 -2.96 5.96
N GLN A 206 3.92 -3.60 5.25
CA GLN A 206 2.53 -3.15 5.15
C GLN A 206 1.56 -4.32 4.97
N ALA A 207 0.35 -4.18 5.51
CA ALA A 207 -0.73 -5.16 5.36
C ALA A 207 -2.12 -4.54 5.56
N GLY A 208 -3.12 -5.08 4.86
CA GLY A 208 -4.50 -4.60 4.98
C GLY A 208 -5.44 -5.15 3.91
N ILE A 209 -6.42 -4.34 3.50
CA ILE A 209 -7.41 -4.65 2.45
C ILE A 209 -6.99 -4.00 1.13
N MET A 210 -7.16 -4.74 0.03
CA MET A 210 -7.02 -4.22 -1.34
C MET A 210 -8.29 -4.47 -2.15
N ILE A 211 -8.60 -3.48 -2.99
CA ILE A 211 -9.72 -3.39 -3.93
C ILE A 211 -9.10 -3.12 -5.31
N ARG A 212 -9.37 -3.93 -6.33
CA ARG A 212 -8.72 -3.83 -7.65
C ARG A 212 -9.74 -3.97 -8.78
N LEU A 213 -9.78 -2.96 -9.66
CA LEU A 213 -10.58 -2.88 -10.89
C LEU A 213 -9.70 -2.99 -12.16
N GLY A 214 -8.39 -3.24 -12.01
CA GLY A 214 -7.44 -3.33 -13.11
C GLY A 214 -6.00 -3.02 -12.66
N PRO A 215 -5.00 -3.14 -13.56
CA PRO A 215 -3.59 -2.89 -13.23
C PRO A 215 -3.28 -1.42 -12.95
N GLU A 216 -4.09 -0.50 -13.48
CA GLU A 216 -3.95 0.95 -13.27
C GLU A 216 -5.01 1.54 -12.33
N HIS A 217 -5.95 0.72 -11.83
CA HIS A 217 -7.11 1.17 -11.04
C HIS A 217 -7.33 0.28 -9.82
N TRP A 218 -6.81 0.71 -8.67
CA TRP A 218 -6.89 -0.03 -7.41
C TRP A 218 -6.76 0.88 -6.19
N LEU A 219 -7.24 0.39 -5.04
CA LEU A 219 -7.10 1.00 -3.73
C LEU A 219 -6.48 -0.04 -2.79
N LYS A 220 -5.42 0.33 -2.05
CA LYS A 220 -4.92 -0.45 -0.90
C LYS A 220 -5.07 0.40 0.37
N THR A 221 -5.48 -0.22 1.46
CA THR A 221 -5.63 0.44 2.76
C THR A 221 -5.25 -0.50 3.90
N GLY A 222 -4.43 -0.03 4.83
CA GLY A 222 -3.71 -0.91 5.75
C GLY A 222 -2.91 -0.18 6.81
N ILE A 223 -2.18 -0.95 7.60
CA ILE A 223 -1.04 -0.43 8.35
C ILE A 223 0.19 -0.48 7.44
N GLU A 224 1.02 0.56 7.50
CA GLU A 224 2.30 0.67 6.81
C GLU A 224 3.33 1.31 7.74
N VAL A 225 4.53 0.75 7.83
CA VAL A 225 5.61 1.33 8.64
C VAL A 225 6.38 2.38 7.83
N VAL A 226 6.32 3.65 8.24
CA VAL A 226 7.05 4.76 7.60
C VAL A 226 7.89 5.45 8.66
N ASP A 227 9.16 5.74 8.34
CA ASP A 227 10.12 6.34 9.28
C ASP A 227 10.21 5.58 10.63
N ASN A 228 10.18 4.24 10.55
CA ASN A 228 10.12 3.29 11.67
C ASN A 228 8.89 3.46 12.60
N ARG A 229 7.78 4.01 12.12
CA ARG A 229 6.53 4.16 12.88
C ARG A 229 5.33 3.62 12.10
N PRO A 230 4.45 2.82 12.74
CA PRO A 230 3.17 2.46 12.16
C PRO A 230 2.32 3.68 11.79
N ARG A 231 1.79 3.67 10.57
CA ARG A 231 0.80 4.61 10.07
C ARG A 231 -0.38 3.84 9.52
N LEU A 232 -1.59 4.36 9.72
CA LEU A 232 -2.70 3.95 8.88
C LEU A 232 -2.50 4.63 7.52
N SER A 233 -2.56 3.83 6.47
CA SER A 233 -2.17 4.19 5.12
C SER A 233 -3.27 3.83 4.14
N CYS A 234 -3.60 4.75 3.24
CA CYS A 234 -4.50 4.50 2.12
C CYS A 234 -3.89 5.07 0.84
N VAL A 235 -3.71 4.20 -0.17
CA VAL A 235 -3.29 4.57 -1.52
C VAL A 235 -4.44 4.31 -2.48
N VAL A 236 -4.84 5.35 -3.21
CA VAL A 236 -5.84 5.29 -4.29
C VAL A 236 -5.12 5.51 -5.61
N THR A 237 -5.15 4.53 -6.50
CA THR A 237 -4.44 4.58 -7.78
C THR A 237 -5.43 4.68 -8.92
N ASN A 238 -5.36 5.79 -9.66
CA ASN A 238 -6.04 6.00 -10.94
C ASN A 238 -4.97 6.42 -11.95
N VAL A 239 -4.31 5.44 -12.57
CA VAL A 239 -3.10 5.58 -13.42
C VAL A 239 -1.84 6.03 -12.65
N PHE A 240 -2.02 6.89 -11.65
CA PHE A 240 -1.06 7.41 -10.68
C PHE A 240 -1.57 7.13 -9.26
N SER A 241 -0.66 6.88 -8.31
CA SER A 241 -0.99 6.64 -6.89
C SER A 241 -1.10 7.96 -6.10
N ASP A 242 -2.25 8.21 -5.48
CA ASP A 242 -2.46 9.21 -4.43
C ASP A 242 -2.34 8.52 -3.07
N TRP A 243 -1.44 9.01 -2.20
CA TRP A 243 -1.12 8.40 -0.91
C TRP A 243 -1.46 9.33 0.25
N SER A 244 -2.28 8.84 1.16
CA SER A 244 -2.67 9.53 2.40
C SER A 244 -2.37 8.66 3.61
N THR A 245 -1.85 9.27 4.69
CA THR A 245 -1.51 8.54 5.91
C THR A 245 -1.78 9.35 7.17
N GLN A 246 -2.09 8.65 8.26
CA GLN A 246 -2.21 9.20 9.62
C GLN A 246 -1.40 8.35 10.60
N ALA A 247 -0.93 8.94 11.70
CA ALA A 247 -0.17 8.22 12.71
C ALA A 247 -1.04 7.15 13.40
N TRP A 248 -0.47 5.96 13.63
CA TRP A 248 -1.12 4.92 14.43
C TRP A 248 -0.41 4.79 15.78
N SER A 249 -1.15 4.99 16.88
CA SER A 249 -0.58 5.04 18.24
C SER A 249 -0.68 3.72 19.00
N ASN A 250 -1.55 2.79 18.60
CA ASN A 250 -1.79 1.54 19.30
C ASN A 250 -0.96 0.38 18.72
N TYR A 251 0.30 0.31 19.12
CA TYR A 251 1.23 -0.76 18.74
C TYR A 251 2.19 -1.07 19.89
N THR A 252 2.78 -2.26 19.88
CA THR A 252 3.89 -2.62 20.76
C THR A 252 5.21 -2.58 20.00
N VAL A 253 6.29 -2.33 20.73
CA VAL A 253 7.66 -2.40 20.24
C VAL A 253 8.35 -3.55 20.96
N ASP A 254 8.91 -4.50 20.22
CA ASP A 254 9.81 -5.49 20.81
C ASP A 254 11.17 -4.83 21.06
N GLN A 255 11.68 -4.95 22.29
CA GLN A 255 12.97 -4.41 22.73
C GLN A 255 14.00 -5.53 22.97
N GLY A 256 13.84 -6.67 22.29
CA GLY A 256 14.71 -7.84 22.38
C GLY A 256 16.22 -7.56 22.31
N ASP A 257 16.97 -8.41 23.01
CA ASP A 257 18.39 -8.30 23.38
C ASP A 257 19.28 -7.42 22.48
N GLU A 258 19.88 -6.40 23.10
CA GLU A 258 20.83 -5.48 22.46
C GLU A 258 22.07 -6.17 21.86
N SER A 259 22.37 -7.42 22.25
CA SER A 259 23.48 -8.20 21.67
C SER A 259 23.30 -8.50 20.17
N LEU A 260 22.06 -8.45 19.66
CA LEU A 260 21.75 -8.59 18.23
C LEU A 260 21.85 -7.27 17.43
N LYS A 261 22.39 -6.18 18.00
CA LYS A 261 22.58 -4.88 17.31
C LYS A 261 23.67 -4.86 16.23
N GLY A 262 23.66 -5.86 15.35
CA GLY A 262 24.07 -5.71 13.96
C GLY A 262 22.91 -5.16 13.13
N SER A 263 22.78 -3.84 13.02
CA SER A 263 21.84 -3.09 12.15
C SER A 263 20.38 -2.87 12.58
N GLY A 264 20.15 -2.29 13.77
CA GLY A 264 19.19 -1.18 13.97
C GLY A 264 17.68 -1.36 13.68
N ALA A 265 17.20 -2.55 13.32
CA ALA A 265 15.78 -2.80 13.06
C ALA A 265 14.97 -2.75 14.38
N THR A 266 13.82 -2.07 14.35
CA THR A 266 12.86 -2.04 15.45
C THR A 266 11.64 -2.85 15.04
N VAL A 267 11.36 -3.95 15.74
CA VAL A 267 10.18 -4.78 15.44
C VAL A 267 8.96 -4.16 16.10
N VAL A 268 7.91 -3.93 15.31
CA VAL A 268 6.65 -3.33 15.77
C VAL A 268 5.49 -4.27 15.49
N THR A 269 4.65 -4.51 16.50
CA THR A 269 3.45 -5.35 16.39
C THR A 269 2.20 -4.48 16.49
N VAL A 270 1.38 -4.52 15.44
CA VAL A 270 0.23 -3.61 15.26
C VAL A 270 -1.04 -4.42 15.08
N HIS A 271 -2.04 -4.17 15.93
CA HIS A 271 -3.38 -4.74 15.77
C HIS A 271 -4.31 -3.69 15.17
N CYS A 272 -5.01 -4.03 14.10
CA CYS A 272 -5.93 -3.12 13.40
C CYS A 272 -7.19 -3.87 12.93
N GLN A 273 -8.33 -3.17 12.89
CA GLN A 273 -9.53 -3.63 12.20
C GLN A 273 -9.87 -2.61 11.11
N ILE A 274 -10.08 -3.08 9.88
CA ILE A 274 -10.29 -2.24 8.70
C ILE A 274 -11.52 -2.73 7.97
N ARG A 275 -12.34 -1.79 7.49
CA ARG A 275 -13.52 -2.03 6.66
C ARG A 275 -13.47 -1.19 5.40
N VAL A 276 -13.86 -1.77 4.27
CA VAL A 276 -14.09 -1.07 3.02
C VAL A 276 -15.50 -1.34 2.52
N HIS A 277 -16.28 -0.26 2.42
CA HIS A 277 -17.58 -0.21 1.77
C HIS A 277 -17.38 -0.07 0.27
N CYS A 278 -17.96 -0.97 -0.52
CA CYS A 278 -17.86 -1.01 -1.97
C CYS A 278 -19.25 -0.75 -2.57
N ARG A 279 -19.42 0.38 -3.27
CA ARG A 279 -20.65 0.74 -3.99
C ARG A 279 -20.30 1.04 -5.45
N GLY A 280 -20.32 0.01 -6.29
CA GLY A 280 -19.86 0.09 -7.67
C GLY A 280 -18.36 0.42 -7.73
N ASP A 281 -18.04 1.61 -8.22
CA ASP A 281 -16.69 2.15 -8.36
C ASP A 281 -16.30 3.17 -7.26
N SER A 282 -17.19 3.35 -6.28
CA SER A 282 -17.04 4.29 -5.18
C SER A 282 -16.84 3.54 -3.86
N PHE A 283 -15.87 3.99 -3.07
CA PHE A 283 -15.38 3.27 -1.89
C PHE A 283 -15.28 4.19 -0.68
N VAL A 284 -15.68 3.68 0.49
CA VAL A 284 -15.41 4.31 1.79
C VAL A 284 -14.58 3.36 2.64
N VAL A 285 -13.49 3.90 3.19
CA VAL A 285 -12.59 3.21 4.10
C VAL A 285 -12.86 3.67 5.52
N GLU A 286 -13.07 2.70 6.42
CA GLU A 286 -13.10 2.89 7.86
C GLU A 286 -11.98 2.06 8.52
N ALA A 287 -11.42 2.58 9.61
CA ALA A 287 -10.55 1.81 10.50
C ALA A 287 -11.01 1.98 11.94
N LYS A 288 -10.87 0.92 12.75
CA LYS A 288 -11.29 0.95 14.15
C LYS A 288 -10.16 1.50 15.02
N MET A 289 -10.28 2.77 15.38
CA MET A 289 -9.24 3.54 16.08
C MET A 289 -9.46 3.48 17.60
N PRO A 290 -8.40 3.55 18.42
CA PRO A 290 -8.53 3.82 19.85
C PRO A 290 -9.06 5.24 20.07
N THR A 291 -10.00 5.40 20.99
CA THR A 291 -10.54 6.70 21.42
C THR A 291 -9.82 7.21 22.68
N PRO A 292 -9.97 8.50 23.04
CA PRO A 292 -9.45 9.03 24.31
C PRO A 292 -10.03 8.36 25.57
N SER A 293 -11.17 7.67 25.47
CA SER A 293 -11.78 6.90 26.58
C SER A 293 -11.30 5.45 26.65
N GLY A 294 -10.43 5.01 25.73
CA GLY A 294 -9.93 3.64 25.64
C GLY A 294 -10.89 2.66 24.96
N SER A 295 -12.01 3.12 24.40
CA SER A 295 -12.84 2.32 23.48
C SER A 295 -12.16 2.20 22.11
N PHE A 296 -12.67 1.31 21.26
CA PHE A 296 -12.29 1.21 19.86
C PHE A 296 -13.52 1.46 18.99
N GLU A 297 -13.48 2.50 18.15
CA GLU A 297 -14.61 2.96 17.34
C GLU A 297 -14.21 3.07 15.88
N TRP A 298 -15.15 2.77 14.98
CA TRP A 298 -14.97 2.98 13.55
C TRP A 298 -14.83 4.47 13.27
N GLN A 299 -13.76 4.84 12.58
CA GLN A 299 -13.50 6.20 12.13
C GLN A 299 -13.43 6.21 10.61
N PHE A 300 -14.04 7.21 9.99
CA PHE A 300 -13.92 7.47 8.56
C PHE A 300 -12.50 7.91 8.20
N ILE A 301 -11.90 7.24 7.21
CA ILE A 301 -10.49 7.45 6.83
C ILE A 301 -10.37 8.05 5.42
N ARG A 302 -11.15 7.53 4.47
CA ARG A 302 -11.09 7.94 3.06
C ARG A 302 -12.43 7.68 2.38
N ILE A 303 -12.88 8.61 1.55
CA ILE A 303 -13.81 8.34 0.44
C ILE A 303 -13.03 8.48 -0.87
N ALA A 304 -13.29 7.58 -1.82
CA ALA A 304 -12.56 7.51 -3.07
C ALA A 304 -13.44 6.95 -4.20
N HIS A 305 -13.07 7.27 -5.44
CA HIS A 305 -13.62 6.66 -6.65
C HIS A 305 -12.45 6.12 -7.48
N LEU A 306 -12.59 4.90 -8.00
CA LEU A 306 -11.68 4.31 -8.98
C LEU A 306 -12.33 4.37 -10.35
N ALA A 307 -11.71 5.04 -11.31
CA ALA A 307 -12.25 5.08 -12.66
C ALA A 307 -12.33 3.66 -13.23
N LYS A 308 -13.53 3.20 -13.61
CA LYS A 308 -13.65 1.96 -14.42
C LYS A 308 -12.88 2.18 -15.71
N SER A 309 -11.97 1.26 -16.04
CA SER A 309 -11.15 1.41 -17.24
C SER A 309 -12.06 1.42 -18.48
N SER A 310 -11.93 2.45 -19.31
CA SER A 310 -12.58 2.52 -20.63
C SER A 310 -11.73 1.76 -21.66
N GLY A 311 -11.40 0.50 -21.36
CA GLY A 311 -10.67 -0.40 -22.27
C GLY A 311 -9.23 0.06 -22.62
N GLY A 312 -8.55 0.75 -21.71
CA GLY A 312 -7.22 1.32 -21.93
C GLY A 312 -6.06 0.36 -21.63
N PHE A 313 -5.45 -0.24 -22.66
CA PHE A 313 -4.27 -1.10 -22.54
C PHE A 313 -3.05 -0.37 -21.92
N SER A 314 -2.56 -0.86 -20.77
CA SER A 314 -1.22 -0.53 -20.27
C SER A 314 -0.16 -1.32 -21.03
N SER A 315 0.46 -0.70 -22.04
CA SER A 315 1.49 -1.30 -22.91
C SER A 315 2.76 -1.77 -22.18
N PHE A 316 2.97 -1.38 -20.92
CA PHE A 316 4.13 -1.73 -20.11
C PHE A 316 4.05 -3.13 -19.48
N ALA A 317 2.86 -3.67 -19.22
CA ALA A 317 2.70 -4.99 -18.59
C ALA A 317 3.20 -6.14 -19.49
N LYS A 318 3.26 -5.94 -20.80
CA LYS A 318 3.71 -6.94 -21.79
C LYS A 318 5.21 -7.28 -21.74
N GLN A 319 6.02 -6.64 -20.89
CA GLN A 319 7.47 -6.84 -20.87
C GLN A 319 7.95 -7.90 -19.87
N ASP A 320 7.12 -8.33 -18.92
CA ASP A 320 7.41 -9.46 -18.04
C ASP A 320 6.40 -10.59 -18.27
N PRO A 321 6.79 -11.73 -18.87
CA PRO A 321 5.89 -12.85 -19.12
C PRO A 321 5.49 -13.62 -17.85
N THR A 322 5.97 -13.23 -16.65
CA THR A 322 5.49 -13.75 -15.36
C THR A 322 4.37 -12.93 -14.74
N LEU A 323 4.11 -11.72 -15.28
CA LEU A 323 2.95 -10.91 -14.93
C LEU A 323 1.80 -11.24 -15.90
N GLU A 324 1.04 -12.29 -15.60
CA GLU A 324 -0.25 -12.48 -16.27
C GLU A 324 -1.18 -11.32 -15.90
N ASP A 325 -1.61 -10.54 -16.91
CA ASP A 325 -2.61 -9.47 -16.79
C ASP A 325 -4.01 -10.09 -16.62
N GLY A 326 -4.19 -10.81 -15.52
CA GLY A 326 -5.45 -11.45 -15.14
C GLY A 326 -6.40 -10.50 -14.42
N ALA A 327 -6.00 -9.25 -14.16
CA ALA A 327 -6.78 -8.26 -13.45
C ALA A 327 -8.14 -8.01 -14.12
N PRO A 328 -9.20 -7.67 -13.36
CA PRO A 328 -10.54 -7.67 -13.89
C PRO A 328 -10.70 -6.54 -14.91
N THR A 329 -11.24 -6.86 -16.07
CA THR A 329 -11.45 -5.93 -17.20
C THR A 329 -12.88 -5.96 -17.75
N ASP A 330 -13.74 -6.78 -17.14
CA ASP A 330 -15.05 -7.21 -17.63
C ASP A 330 -16.23 -6.72 -16.75
N GLY A 331 -15.98 -5.75 -15.88
CA GLY A 331 -16.96 -5.26 -14.90
C GLY A 331 -16.94 -6.02 -13.57
N THR A 332 -16.03 -6.98 -13.37
CA THR A 332 -15.81 -7.56 -12.04
C THR A 332 -14.93 -6.68 -11.15
N LEU A 333 -15.01 -6.91 -9.84
CA LEU A 333 -14.19 -6.27 -8.81
C LEU A 333 -13.44 -7.35 -8.04
N TRP A 334 -12.15 -7.16 -7.80
CA TRP A 334 -11.39 -8.00 -6.87
C TRP A 334 -11.28 -7.34 -5.51
N ALA A 335 -11.60 -8.08 -4.45
CA ALA A 335 -11.52 -7.60 -3.08
C ALA A 335 -10.93 -8.66 -2.15
N GLY A 336 -10.07 -8.24 -1.22
CA GLY A 336 -9.51 -9.12 -0.21
C GLY A 336 -8.32 -8.53 0.51
N VAL A 337 -7.39 -9.38 0.96
CA VAL A 337 -6.27 -8.99 1.84
C VAL A 337 -4.93 -9.00 1.13
N PHE A 338 -4.07 -8.03 1.45
CA PHE A 338 -2.73 -7.89 0.87
C PHE A 338 -1.68 -7.73 1.97
N ALA A 339 -0.44 -8.14 1.67
CA ALA A 339 0.74 -7.75 2.43
C ALA A 339 1.92 -7.52 1.48
N ALA A 340 2.81 -6.60 1.84
CA ALA A 340 3.97 -6.26 1.02
C ALA A 340 5.18 -5.89 1.89
N SER A 341 6.38 -6.14 1.36
CA SER A 341 7.65 -5.69 1.93
C SER A 341 8.49 -5.12 0.78
N PRO A 342 8.40 -3.80 0.52
CA PRO A 342 9.17 -3.12 -0.51
C PRO A 342 10.68 -3.12 -0.22
N GLU A 343 11.07 -3.36 1.04
CA GLU A 343 12.45 -3.57 1.46
C GLU A 343 12.88 -5.05 1.40
N ASP A 344 13.88 -5.45 2.18
CA ASP A 344 14.36 -6.82 2.26
C ASP A 344 13.55 -7.57 3.33
N GLN A 345 12.77 -8.59 2.95
CA GLN A 345 12.06 -9.44 3.91
C GLN A 345 13.04 -10.02 4.95
N GLN A 346 12.79 -9.74 6.23
CA GLN A 346 13.62 -10.09 7.40
C GLN A 346 12.80 -10.70 8.56
N GLY A 347 11.76 -11.46 8.23
CA GLY A 347 10.89 -12.14 9.19
C GLY A 347 9.62 -11.36 9.58
N GLY A 348 9.30 -10.28 8.86
CA GLY A 348 8.03 -9.57 9.01
C GLY A 348 6.88 -10.38 8.42
N TYR A 349 5.76 -10.45 9.13
CA TYR A 349 4.59 -11.23 8.73
C TYR A 349 3.30 -10.60 9.27
N VAL A 350 2.17 -11.00 8.70
CA VAL A 350 0.83 -10.61 9.17
C VAL A 350 -0.04 -11.84 9.39
N THR A 351 -0.85 -11.80 10.44
CA THR A 351 -1.95 -12.74 10.67
C THR A 351 -3.28 -12.01 10.44
N PHE A 352 -4.08 -12.47 9.48
CA PHE A 352 -5.44 -11.99 9.24
C PHE A 352 -6.46 -12.90 9.92
N THR A 353 -7.41 -12.30 10.63
CA THR A 353 -8.53 -12.97 11.31
C THR A 353 -9.83 -12.24 11.00
N SER A 354 -10.96 -12.92 11.14
CA SER A 354 -12.30 -12.33 10.90
C SER A 354 -12.43 -11.64 9.53
N PHE A 355 -11.74 -12.15 8.51
CA PHE A 355 -11.84 -11.63 7.15
C PHE A 355 -13.22 -11.98 6.59
N THR A 356 -14.01 -10.99 6.19
CA THR A 356 -15.35 -11.21 5.63
C THR A 356 -15.56 -10.37 4.38
N ILE A 357 -16.35 -10.92 3.45
CA ILE A 357 -16.97 -10.19 2.35
C ILE A 357 -18.46 -10.45 2.42
N GLN A 358 -19.26 -9.42 2.66
CA GLN A 358 -20.71 -9.52 2.83
C GLN A 358 -21.43 -8.74 1.74
N VAL A 359 -22.57 -9.27 1.27
CA VAL A 359 -23.46 -8.53 0.37
C VAL A 359 -24.19 -7.45 1.17
N GLY A 360 -24.21 -6.24 0.62
CA GLY A 360 -24.68 -5.02 1.28
C GLY A 360 -23.53 -4.11 1.68
N SER A 361 -23.76 -2.81 1.61
CA SER A 361 -22.87 -1.77 2.12
C SER A 361 -23.73 -0.69 2.76
N HIS A 362 -23.44 -0.37 4.02
CA HIS A 362 -24.15 0.67 4.76
C HIS A 362 -23.14 1.56 5.50
N PHE A 363 -22.99 2.78 5.02
CA PHE A 363 -22.17 3.82 5.62
C PHE A 363 -23.05 5.04 5.85
N GLU A 364 -23.27 5.39 7.11
CA GLU A 364 -24.12 6.51 7.50
C GLU A 364 -23.29 7.80 7.50
N HIS A 365 -23.45 8.60 6.46
CA HIS A 365 -22.85 9.93 6.38
C HIS A 365 -23.81 10.90 5.69
N ASN A 366 -24.46 11.75 6.48
CA ASN A 366 -25.37 12.77 5.97
C ASN A 366 -24.56 13.93 5.35
N ALA A 367 -24.25 13.80 4.05
CA ALA A 367 -23.40 14.75 3.32
C ALA A 367 -24.12 16.03 2.89
N ASP A 368 -25.45 16.00 2.72
CA ASP A 368 -26.26 17.13 2.26
C ASP A 368 -27.06 17.81 3.38
N GLY A 369 -27.05 17.23 4.59
CA GLY A 369 -27.74 17.76 5.77
C GLY A 369 -29.25 17.48 5.79
N ASN A 370 -29.79 16.77 4.80
CA ASN A 370 -31.22 16.49 4.72
C ASN A 370 -31.61 15.42 5.75
N GLN A 371 -32.71 15.64 6.49
CA GLN A 371 -33.23 14.67 7.46
C GLN A 371 -34.13 13.59 6.82
N ASP A 372 -34.32 13.65 5.50
CA ASP A 372 -35.09 12.65 4.74
C ASP A 372 -34.31 11.33 4.62
N THR A 373 -34.53 10.43 5.58
CA THR A 373 -34.18 9.01 5.43
C THR A 373 -35.00 8.41 4.28
N ARG A 374 -34.36 8.16 3.13
CA ARG A 374 -34.92 7.44 1.99
C ARG A 374 -34.29 6.06 1.84
#